data_AF-A0A2C9CSC5-F1
#
_entry.id   AF-A0A2C9CSC5-F1
#
_cell.length_a   1.000
_cell.length_b   1.000
_cell.length_c   1.000
_cell.angle_alpha   90.00
_cell.angle_beta   90.00
_cell.angle_gamma   90.00
#
_symmetry.space_group_name_H-M   'P 1'
#
loop_
_entity.id
_entity.type
_entity.pdbx_description
1 polymer ?
#
loop_
_entity_poly.entity_id
_entity_poly.type
_entity_poly.pdbx_seq_one_letter_code
_entity_poly.pdbx_strand_id
1 'polypeptide(L)'
;MRKMFKAIGYGFMALAALRVWFDISATAFKGRDFGLADTGAIWAGFHRESLLALQPAVERYMSPWIWENMITPLLLTPLAPILLVFGIFFLIAGAGPPKLR
;
A
#
# COMPACT_ATOMS: atom_id res chain seq x y z
N MET A 1 17.19 17.21 -4.24
CA MET A 1 15.79 16.73 -4.27
C MET A 1 15.55 15.56 -5.21
N ARG A 2 15.82 15.63 -6.53
CA ARG A 2 15.55 14.50 -7.47
C ARG A 2 16.08 13.12 -7.04
N LYS A 3 17.32 13.04 -6.56
CA LYS A 3 17.91 11.77 -6.07
C LYS A 3 17.14 11.20 -4.86
N MET A 4 16.62 12.07 -4.00
CA MET A 4 15.83 11.68 -2.83
C MET A 4 14.46 11.11 -3.25
N PHE A 5 13.75 11.78 -4.16
CA PHE A 5 12.50 11.25 -4.74
C PHE A 5 12.71 9.88 -5.39
N LYS A 6 13.80 9.70 -6.14
CA LYS A 6 14.15 8.40 -6.72
C LYS A 6 14.46 7.34 -5.66
N ALA A 7 15.19 7.70 -4.60
CA ALA A 7 15.49 6.77 -3.52
C ALA A 7 14.21 6.30 -2.80
N ILE A 8 13.30 7.22 -2.50
CA ILE A 8 11.98 6.89 -1.93
C ILE A 8 11.20 5.99 -2.90
N GLY A 9 11.15 6.35 -4.18
CA GLY A 9 10.47 5.56 -5.21
C GLY A 9 11.01 4.13 -5.31
N TYR A 10 12.33 3.94 -5.37
CA TYR A 10 12.93 2.61 -5.35
C TYR A 10 12.66 1.85 -4.05
N GLY A 11 12.59 2.54 -2.91
CA GLY A 11 12.16 1.94 -1.64
C GLY A 11 10.75 1.35 -1.73
N PHE A 12 9.79 2.13 -2.25
CA PHE A 12 8.42 1.65 -2.48
C PHE A 12 8.36 0.49 -3.49
N MET A 13 9.15 0.55 -4.58
CA MET A 13 9.23 -0.54 -5.56
C MET A 13 9.77 -1.83 -4.93
N ALA A 14 10.80 -1.72 -4.08
CA ALA A 14 11.35 -2.87 -3.36
C ALA A 14 10.33 -3.46 -2.38
N LEU A 15 9.61 -2.63 -1.64
CA LEU A 15 8.53 -3.07 -0.75
C LEU A 15 7.38 -3.74 -1.53
N ALA A 16 7.00 -3.20 -2.69
CA ALA A 16 5.99 -3.81 -3.55
C ALA A 16 6.43 -5.20 -4.03
N ALA A 17 7.67 -5.34 -4.51
CA ALA A 17 8.22 -6.62 -4.94
C ALA A 17 8.29 -7.63 -3.79
N LEU A 18 8.74 -7.20 -2.61
CA LEU A 18 8.77 -8.03 -1.40
C LEU A 18 7.36 -8.47 -0.99
N ARG A 19 6.37 -7.57 -1.09
CA ARG A 19 4.98 -7.88 -0.76
C ARG A 19 4.40 -8.95 -1.68
N VAL A 20 4.62 -8.83 -2.99
CA VAL A 20 4.22 -9.82 -3.99
C VAL A 20 4.91 -11.16 -3.75
N TRP A 21 6.19 -11.15 -3.37
CA TRP A 21 6.92 -12.36 -3.01
C TRP A 21 6.25 -13.10 -1.82
N PHE A 22 5.82 -12.38 -0.79
CA PHE A 22 5.07 -12.98 0.32
C PHE A 22 3.71 -13.54 -0.11
N ASP A 23 3.00 -12.88 -1.01
CA ASP A 23 1.73 -13.39 -1.56
C ASP A 23 1.92 -14.70 -2.33
N ILE A 24 2.91 -14.73 -3.22
CA ILE A 24 3.27 -15.93 -3.98
C ILE A 24 3.71 -17.04 -3.02
N SER A 25 4.57 -16.74 -2.04
CA SER A 25 5.04 -17.72 -1.06
C SER A 25 3.88 -18.30 -0.24
N ALA A 26 2.96 -17.44 0.22
CA ALA A 26 1.79 -17.89 0.96
C ALA A 26 0.88 -18.80 0.11
N THR A 27 0.78 -18.53 -1.19
CA THR A 27 0.01 -19.34 -2.14
C THR A 27 0.70 -20.68 -2.41
N ALA A 28 1.95 -20.64 -2.85
CA ALA A 28 2.73 -21.79 -3.33
C ALA A 28 3.02 -22.81 -2.22
N PHE A 29 3.29 -22.35 -0.99
CA PHE A 29 3.66 -23.23 0.11
C PHE A 29 2.49 -23.68 1.00
N LYS A 30 1.32 -23.04 0.89
CA LYS A 30 0.16 -23.37 1.75
C LYS A 30 -1.04 -23.96 0.98
N GLY A 31 -0.90 -24.23 -0.32
CA GLY A 31 -1.95 -24.81 -1.15
C GLY A 31 -3.23 -23.98 -1.21
N ARG A 32 -3.10 -22.65 -1.09
CA ARG A 32 -4.22 -21.70 -1.17
C ARG A 32 -4.37 -21.21 -2.60
N ASP A 33 -5.56 -20.76 -2.95
CA ASP A 33 -5.77 -20.00 -4.19
C ASP A 33 -4.91 -18.73 -4.18
N PHE A 34 -4.41 -18.36 -5.35
CA PHE A 34 -3.62 -17.15 -5.49
C PHE A 34 -4.46 -15.92 -5.16
N GLY A 35 -4.02 -15.16 -4.17
CA GLY A 35 -4.64 -13.90 -3.77
C GLY A 35 -3.59 -12.93 -3.27
N LEU A 36 -3.76 -11.66 -3.65
CA LEU A 36 -2.98 -10.57 -3.04
C LEU A 36 -3.68 -10.17 -1.75
N ALA A 37 -2.99 -10.25 -0.61
CA ALA A 37 -3.66 -9.92 0.65
C ALA A 37 -3.92 -8.41 0.80
N ASP A 38 -5.14 -8.12 1.25
CA ASP A 38 -5.68 -6.79 1.48
C ASP A 38 -4.84 -6.00 2.49
N THR A 39 -4.81 -4.68 2.31
CA THR A 39 -4.06 -3.77 3.17
C THR A 39 -4.49 -3.87 4.64
N GLY A 40 -5.78 -3.96 4.90
CA GLY A 40 -6.34 -4.12 6.23
C GLY A 40 -5.96 -5.45 6.87
N ALA A 41 -5.92 -6.53 6.11
CA ALA A 41 -5.49 -7.84 6.60
C ALA A 41 -4.00 -7.83 6.99
N ILE A 42 -3.15 -7.18 6.19
CA ILE A 42 -1.72 -7.02 6.51
C ILE A 42 -1.52 -6.14 7.74
N TRP A 43 -2.22 -5.01 7.84
CA TRP A 43 -2.16 -4.17 9.03
C TRP A 43 -2.65 -4.92 10.27
N ALA A 44 -3.79 -5.60 10.20
CA ALA A 44 -4.30 -6.38 11.32
C ALA A 44 -3.34 -7.49 11.76
N GLY A 45 -2.59 -8.09 10.83
CA GLY A 45 -1.53 -9.06 11.12
C GLY A 45 -0.33 -8.47 11.87
N PHE A 46 -0.05 -7.17 11.68
CA PHE A 46 1.01 -6.47 12.41
C PHE A 46 0.51 -5.92 13.76
N HIS A 47 -0.64 -5.24 13.76
CA HIS A 47 -1.20 -4.62 14.95
C HIS A 47 -2.73 -4.41 14.82
N ARG A 48 -3.50 -5.42 15.21
CA ARG A 48 -4.97 -5.44 15.09
C ARG A 48 -5.67 -4.35 15.91
N GLU A 49 -5.23 -4.14 17.16
CA GLU A 49 -5.89 -3.21 18.08
C GLU A 49 -5.84 -1.76 17.58
N SER A 50 -4.77 -1.37 16.87
CA SER A 50 -4.71 -0.03 16.27
C SER A 50 -5.71 0.15 15.14
N LEU A 51 -5.98 -0.91 14.37
CA LEU A 51 -6.96 -0.84 13.29
C LEU A 51 -8.38 -0.73 13.87
N LEU A 52 -8.68 -1.48 14.94
CA LEU A 52 -9.96 -1.41 15.64
C LEU A 52 -10.17 -0.06 16.33
N ALA A 53 -9.13 0.54 16.88
CA ALA A 53 -9.19 1.87 17.48
C ALA A 53 -9.31 3.00 16.44
N LEU A 54 -8.79 2.78 15.22
CA LEU A 54 -8.82 3.78 14.15
C LEU A 54 -10.25 4.08 13.69
N GLN A 55 -11.09 3.06 13.52
CA GLN A 55 -12.48 3.25 13.07
C GLN A 55 -13.26 4.26 13.93
N PRO A 56 -13.47 4.04 15.24
CA PRO A 56 -14.23 4.96 16.06
C PRO A 56 -13.55 6.33 16.17
N ALA A 57 -12.23 6.41 16.05
CA ALA A 57 -11.53 7.70 16.02
C ALA A 57 -11.86 8.49 14.74
N VAL A 58 -11.79 7.86 13.56
CA VAL A 58 -12.13 8.53 12.29
C VAL A 58 -13.60 8.92 12.25
N GLU A 59 -14.50 8.01 12.63
CA GLU A 59 -15.93 8.28 12.64
C GLU A 59 -16.27 9.44 13.60
N ARG A 60 -15.60 9.52 14.76
CA ARG A 60 -15.83 10.57 15.76
C ARG A 60 -15.21 11.93 15.40
N TYR A 61 -14.00 11.95 14.85
CA TYR A 61 -13.24 13.20 14.67
C TYR A 61 -13.28 13.74 13.23
N MET A 62 -13.61 12.90 12.24
CA MET A 62 -13.67 13.31 10.84
C MET A 62 -15.09 13.19 10.31
N SER A 63 -15.55 11.96 10.05
CA SER A 63 -16.91 11.63 9.60
C SER A 63 -17.02 10.12 9.31
N PRO A 64 -18.18 9.49 9.56
CA PRO A 64 -18.46 8.13 9.09
C PRO A 64 -18.28 7.97 7.57
N TRP A 65 -18.60 9.02 6.81
CA TRP A 65 -18.47 8.98 5.35
C TRP A 65 -17.02 8.74 4.89
N ILE A 66 -16.03 9.33 5.57
CA ILE A 66 -14.61 9.15 5.24
C ILE A 66 -14.18 7.71 5.53
N TRP A 67 -14.64 7.15 6.66
CA TRP A 67 -14.36 5.77 7.00
C TRP A 67 -14.92 4.81 5.93
N GLU A 68 -16.19 4.96 5.58
CA GLU A 68 -16.89 4.07 4.66
C GLU A 68 -16.44 4.21 3.20
N ASN A 69 -16.19 5.44 2.72
CA ASN A 69 -15.99 5.70 1.29
C ASN A 69 -14.52 5.89 0.91
N MET A 70 -13.61 6.08 1.87
CA MET A 70 -12.18 6.28 1.59
C MET A 70 -11.30 5.25 2.28
N ILE A 71 -11.42 5.13 3.61
CA ILE A 71 -10.51 4.28 4.39
C ILE A 71 -10.84 2.80 4.19
N THR A 72 -12.11 2.41 4.32
CA THR A 72 -12.53 1.01 4.14
C THR A 72 -12.17 0.48 2.74
N PRO A 73 -12.46 1.18 1.63
CA PRO A 73 -12.04 0.74 0.30
C PRO A 73 -10.52 0.61 0.16
N LEU A 74 -9.75 1.52 0.79
CA LEU A 74 -8.29 1.42 0.81
C LEU A 74 -7.81 0.19 1.58
N LEU A 75 -8.43 -0.12 2.72
CA LEU A 75 -8.12 -1.31 3.52
C LEU A 75 -8.45 -2.61 2.77
N LEU A 76 -9.50 -2.61 1.96
CA LEU A 76 -9.90 -3.74 1.11
C LEU A 76 -9.11 -3.82 -0.21
N THR A 77 -8.29 -2.82 -0.52
CA THR A 77 -7.42 -2.87 -1.69
C THR A 77 -6.14 -3.63 -1.36
N PRO A 78 -5.63 -4.49 -2.25
CA PRO A 78 -4.36 -5.17 -2.03
C PRO A 78 -3.20 -4.20 -1.82
N LEU A 79 -2.30 -4.51 -0.88
CA LEU A 79 -1.22 -3.59 -0.50
C LEU A 79 -0.16 -3.43 -1.61
N ALA A 80 0.15 -4.50 -2.34
CA ALA A 80 1.16 -4.50 -3.39
C ALA A 80 0.93 -3.41 -4.47
N PRO A 81 -0.26 -3.29 -5.10
CA PRO A 81 -0.51 -2.25 -6.10
C PRO A 81 -0.45 -0.84 -5.51
N ILE A 82 -0.86 -0.63 -4.25
CA ILE A 82 -0.73 0.67 -3.58
C ILE A 82 0.74 1.09 -3.50
N LEU A 83 1.60 0.20 -3.01
CA LEU A 83 3.05 0.44 -2.93
C LEU A 83 3.65 0.70 -4.32
N LEU A 84 3.22 -0.06 -5.33
CA LEU A 84 3.67 0.12 -6.71
C LEU A 84 3.31 1.51 -7.25
N VAL A 85 2.06 1.96 -7.06
CA VAL A 85 1.60 3.28 -7.51
C VAL A 85 2.41 4.39 -6.86
N PHE A 86 2.65 4.32 -5.54
CA PHE A 86 3.51 5.30 -4.86
C PHE A 86 4.95 5.25 -5.37
N GLY A 87 5.51 4.07 -5.59
CA GLY A 87 6.85 3.90 -6.16
C GLY A 87 6.99 4.58 -7.52
N ILE A 88 6.06 4.30 -8.43
CA ILE A 88 6.01 4.91 -9.77
C ILE A 88 5.87 6.43 -9.66
N PHE A 89 4.95 6.92 -8.83
CA PHE A 89 4.74 8.35 -8.62
C PHE A 89 6.03 9.07 -8.18
N PHE A 90 6.74 8.54 -7.19
CA PHE A 90 7.99 9.13 -6.69
C PHE A 90 9.12 9.04 -7.73
N LEU A 91 9.19 7.97 -8.52
CA LEU A 91 10.18 7.82 -9.60
C LEU A 91 9.94 8.84 -10.71
N ILE A 92 8.69 9.07 -11.11
CA ILE A 92 8.31 10.08 -12.11
C ILE A 92 8.60 11.47 -11.57
N ALA A 93 8.21 11.80 -10.34
CA ALA A 93 8.52 13.08 -9.73
C ALA A 93 10.04 13.34 -9.61
N GLY A 94 10.83 12.29 -9.46
CA GLY A 94 12.30 12.35 -9.47
C GLY A 94 12.93 12.38 -10.87
N ALA A 95 12.23 11.94 -11.90
CA ALA A 95 12.63 12.05 -13.30
C ALA A 95 12.37 13.49 -13.76
N GLY A 96 13.41 14.21 -14.20
CA GLY A 96 13.22 15.57 -14.70
C GLY A 96 12.27 15.64 -15.90
N PRO A 97 11.86 16.85 -16.32
CA PRO A 97 11.03 17.00 -17.51
C PRO A 97 11.73 16.35 -18.71
N PRO A 98 10.97 15.67 -19.59
CA PRO A 98 11.53 15.08 -20.78
C PRO A 98 12.23 16.17 -21.61
N LYS A 99 13.45 15.91 -22.07
CA LYS A 99 14.11 16.78 -23.04
C LYS A 99 13.35 16.63 -24.36
N LEU A 100 12.41 17.54 -24.63
CA LEU A 100 11.83 17.69 -25.96
C LEU A 100 12.98 18.05 -26.91
N ARG A 101 13.29 17.13 -27.83
CA ARG A 101 14.28 17.32 -28.90
C ARG A 101 13.58 17.92 -30.11
#